data_AF-A0A7U9XNL0-F1
#
_entry.id   AF-A0A7U9XNL0-F1
#
_cell.length_a   1.000
_cell.length_b   1.000
_cell.length_c   1.000
_cell.angle_alpha   90.00
_cell.angle_beta   90.00
_cell.angle_gamma   90.00
#
_symmetry.space_group_name_H-M   'P 1'
#
loop_
_entity.id
_entity.type
_entity.pdbx_description
1 polymer ?
#
loop_
_entity_poly.entity_id
_entity_poly.type
_entity_poly.pdbx_seq_one_letter_code
_entity_poly.pdbx_strand_id
1 'polypeptide(L)' 'MNYKIRKILEGEVSLLQDFLYEAIFVPEGMPAPPKSIINQPELQVYITDFGKKKTI' A
#
# COMPACT_ATOMS: atom_id res chain seq x y z
N MET A 1 -20.78 -8.86 -14.11
CA MET A 1 -19.38 -8.44 -13.82
C MET A 1 -18.51 -9.69 -13.83
N ASN A 2 -17.47 -9.75 -14.67
CA ASN A 2 -16.52 -10.86 -14.67
C ASN A 2 -15.26 -10.43 -13.93
N TYR A 3 -15.20 -10.67 -12.61
CA TYR A 3 -14.03 -10.38 -11.81
C TYR A 3 -13.02 -11.53 -11.87
N LYS A 4 -11.73 -11.20 -11.95
CA LYS A 4 -10.64 -12.17 -11.89
C LYS A 4 -9.84 -11.95 -10.62
N ILE A 5 -9.96 -12.89 -9.67
CA ILE A 5 -9.10 -12.94 -8.48
C ILE A 5 -7.83 -13.70 -8.86
N ARG A 6 -6.67 -13.08 -8.64
CA ARG A 6 -5.35 -13.67 -8.95
C ARG A 6 -4.29 -13.12 -8.00
N LYS A 7 -3.10 -13.75 -7.98
CA LYS A 7 -1.93 -13.21 -7.29
C LYS A 7 -1.48 -11.91 -7.94
N ILE A 8 -0.92 -11.02 -7.11
CA ILE A 8 -0.19 -9.84 -7.55
C ILE A 8 1.06 -10.27 -8.32
N LEU A 9 1.40 -9.54 -9.39
CA LEU A 9 2.63 -9.73 -10.15
C LEU A 9 3.73 -8.81 -9.60
N GLU A 10 4.99 -9.16 -9.84
CA GLU A 10 6.12 -8.37 -9.33
C GLU A 10 6.11 -6.92 -9.83
N GLY A 11 5.74 -6.70 -11.10
CA GLY A 11 5.59 -5.36 -11.67
C GLY A 11 4.39 -4.55 -11.12
N GLU A 12 3.53 -5.16 -10.30
CA GLU A 12 2.37 -4.53 -9.70
C GLU A 12 2.59 -4.16 -8.23
N VAL A 13 3.74 -4.55 -7.64
CA VAL A 13 4.09 -4.23 -6.24
C VAL A 13 4.16 -2.72 -6.03
N SER A 14 4.46 -1.94 -7.06
CA SER A 14 4.40 -0.46 -7.02
C SER A 14 3.00 0.07 -6.67
N LEU A 15 1.93 -0.64 -7.03
CA LEU A 15 0.56 -0.25 -6.71
C LEU A 15 0.28 -0.27 -5.20
N LEU A 16 1.05 -1.03 -4.42
CA LEU A 16 0.91 -1.06 -2.97
C LEU A 16 1.21 0.31 -2.34
N GLN A 17 2.07 1.12 -2.95
CA GLN A 17 2.36 2.47 -2.48
C GLN A 17 1.13 3.37 -2.57
N ASP A 18 0.44 3.33 -3.72
CA ASP A 18 -0.79 4.09 -3.91
C ASP A 18 -1.90 3.54 -3.01
N PHE A 19 -2.08 2.22 -2.91
CA PHE A 19 -3.08 1.64 -2.00
C PHE A 19 -2.85 2.01 -0.54
N LEU A 20 -1.59 2.04 -0.10
CA LEU A 20 -1.27 2.44 1.28
C LEU A 20 -1.60 3.92 1.52
N TYR A 21 -1.31 4.80 0.55
CA TYR A 21 -1.65 6.22 0.65
C TYR A 21 -3.17 6.45 0.68
N GLU A 22 -3.92 5.81 -0.22
CA GLU A 22 -5.38 5.93 -0.28
C GLU A 22 -6.08 5.32 0.94
N ALA A 23 -5.42 4.42 1.67
CA ALA A 23 -5.93 3.86 2.92
C ALA A 23 -5.75 4.79 4.13
N ILE A 24 -5.03 5.91 3.99
CA ILE A 24 -4.83 6.88 5.07
C ILE A 24 -6.16 7.60 5.33
N PHE A 25 -6.66 7.44 6.55
CA PHE A 25 -7.83 8.19 7.00
C PHE A 25 -7.47 9.67 7.20
N VAL A 26 -8.17 10.54 6.48
CA VAL A 26 -8.08 12.00 6.62
C VAL A 26 -9.38 12.50 7.24
N PRO A 27 -9.34 13.08 8.46
CA PRO A 27 -10.53 13.66 9.09
C PRO A 27 -11.13 14.79 8.25
N GLU A 28 -12.44 15.00 8.38
CA GLU A 28 -13.12 16.12 7.73
C GLU A 28 -12.51 17.46 8.15
N GLY A 29 -12.29 18.34 7.17
CA GLY A 29 -11.67 19.66 7.39
C GLY A 29 -10.14 19.65 7.54
N MET A 30 -9.49 18.48 7.50
CA MET A 30 -8.02 18.37 7.52
C MET A 30 -7.46 18.23 6.10
N PRO A 31 -6.32 18.86 5.76
CA PRO A 31 -5.66 18.59 4.50
C PRO A 31 -5.09 17.17 4.48
N ALA A 32 -5.15 16.52 3.33
CA ALA A 32 -4.46 15.24 3.13
C ALA A 32 -2.94 15.41 3.32
N PRO A 33 -2.26 14.45 3.96
CA PRO A 33 -0.81 14.50 4.10
C PRO A 33 -0.12 14.41 2.73
N PRO A 34 1.12 14.90 2.58
CA PRO A 34 1.86 14.70 1.34
C PRO A 34 2.11 13.22 1.08
N LYS A 35 2.14 12.80 -0.20
CA LYS A 35 2.42 11.40 -0.58
C LYS A 35 3.71 10.84 0.04
N SER A 36 4.69 11.70 0.35
CA SER A 36 5.92 11.31 1.03
C SER A 36 5.72 10.71 2.42
N ILE A 37 4.54 10.85 3.03
CA ILE A 37 4.21 10.20 4.31
C ILE A 37 4.42 8.69 4.24
N ILE A 38 4.17 8.05 3.08
CA ILE A 38 4.36 6.59 2.92
C ILE A 38 5.81 6.15 3.12
N ASN A 39 6.78 7.06 3.01
CA ASN A 39 8.20 6.75 3.21
C ASN A 39 8.60 6.65 4.69
N GLN A 40 7.67 6.95 5.61
CA GLN A 40 7.89 6.73 7.04
C GLN A 40 8.15 5.24 7.32
N PRO A 41 9.14 4.88 8.16
CA PRO A 41 9.47 3.50 8.46
C PRO A 41 8.27 2.66 8.92
N GLU A 42 7.35 3.28 9.67
CA GLU A 42 6.14 2.69 10.21
C GLU A 42 5.15 2.28 9.12
N LEU A 43 5.15 2.96 7.98
CA LEU A 43 4.30 2.67 6.82
C LEU A 43 5.00 1.74 5.82
N GLN A 44 6.33 1.83 5.69
CA GLN A 44 7.11 0.98 4.80
C GLN A 44 7.03 -0.51 5.13
N VAL A 45 6.66 -0.89 6.36
CA VAL A 45 6.47 -2.31 6.74
C VAL A 45 5.35 -3.02 5.95
N TYR A 46 4.42 -2.27 5.37
CA TYR A 46 3.31 -2.82 4.57
C TYR A 46 3.68 -3.07 3.11
N ILE A 47 4.79 -2.48 2.64
CA ILE A 47 5.25 -2.58 1.25
C ILE A 47 6.52 -3.43 1.17
N THR A 48 7.43 -3.25 2.13
CA THR A 48 8.73 -3.93 2.17
C THR A 48 8.54 -5.44 2.20
N ASP A 49 9.16 -6.13 1.24
CA ASP A 49 9.10 -7.60 1.10
C ASP A 49 7.68 -8.17 1.10
N PHE A 50 6.71 -7.42 0.58
CA PHE A 50 5.32 -7.84 0.48
C PHE A 50 5.21 -9.19 -0.25
N GLY A 51 4.53 -10.15 0.38
CA GLY A 51 4.36 -11.51 -0.14
C GLY A 51 5.63 -12.38 -0.16
N LYS A 52 6.78 -11.88 0.33
CA LYS A 52 8.06 -12.60 0.37
C LYS A 52 8.37 -13.24 1.73
N LYS A 53 7.69 -12.85 2.81
CA LYS A 53 7.80 -13.55 4.10
C LYS A 53 7.31 -14.98 3.94
N LYS A 54 8.22 -15.95 4.10
CA LYS A 54 7.86 -17.36 4.22
C LYS A 54 7.21 -17.56 5.59
N THR A 55 5.96 -18.04 5.60
CA THR A 55 5.40 -18.67 6.79
C THR A 55 6.22 -19.92 7.06
N ILE A 56 6.87 -19.98 8.21
CA ILE A 56 7.67 -21.13 8.68
C ILE A 56 6.71 -22.18 9.23
#